data_AF-A0A1E3YJD9-F1
#
_entry.id   AF-A0A1E3YJD9-F1
#
_cell.length_a   1.000
_cell.length_b   1.000
_cell.length_c   1.000
_cell.angle_alpha   90.00
_cell.angle_beta   90.00
_cell.angle_gamma   90.00
#
_symmetry.space_group_name_H-M   'P 1'
#
loop_
_entity.id
_entity.type
_entity.pdbx_description
1 polymer ?
#
loop_
_entity_poly.entity_id
_entity_poly.type
_entity_poly.pdbx_seq_one_letter_code
_entity_poly.pdbx_strand_id
1 'polypeptide(L)'
;MTKPSHSADLTALGFGDDVDQVLRIANPNPTRQGCPSHDVLAALSRRERPIEDPAYEHLIECSPCYCEVRDMQRAHVTATRDQESGT
;
A
#
# COMPACT_ATOMS: atom_id res chain seq x y z
N MET A 1 2.30 4.93 29.38
CA MET A 1 3.27 4.16 28.56
C MET A 1 2.93 4.39 27.10
N THR A 2 3.60 5.34 26.46
CA THR A 2 3.44 5.63 25.03
C THR A 2 4.09 4.48 24.28
N LYS A 3 3.30 3.67 23.54
CA LYS A 3 3.85 2.61 22.70
C LYS A 3 4.77 3.26 21.66
N PRO A 4 6.05 2.89 21.56
CA PRO A 4 6.91 3.39 20.49
C PRO A 4 6.27 3.02 19.15
N SER A 5 6.14 4.02 18.28
CA SER A 5 5.61 3.84 16.93
C SER A 5 6.61 3.01 16.14
N HIS A 6 6.36 1.69 16.02
CA HIS A 6 7.19 0.76 15.24
C HIS A 6 7.39 1.18 13.77
N SER A 7 6.64 2.15 13.26
CA SER A 7 6.78 2.68 11.91
C SER A 7 8.07 3.48 11.69
N ALA A 8 8.56 4.21 12.71
CA ALA A 8 9.75 5.04 12.58
C ALA A 8 11.03 4.20 12.53
N ASP A 9 11.12 3.17 13.36
CA ASP A 9 12.30 2.29 13.45
C ASP A 9 12.50 1.43 12.21
N LEU A 10 11.43 0.92 11.59
CA LEU A 10 11.54 0.12 10.36
C LEU A 10 11.94 0.95 9.14
N THR A 11 11.53 2.23 9.12
CA THR A 11 11.94 3.17 8.08
C THR A 11 13.42 3.56 8.23
N ALA A 12 13.89 3.77 9.47
CA ALA A 12 15.28 4.08 9.78
C ALA A 12 16.27 2.96 9.41
N LEU A 13 15.78 1.72 9.32
CA LEU A 13 16.55 0.55 8.87
C LEU A 13 16.47 0.33 7.34
N GLY A 14 15.89 1.25 6.57
CA GLY A 14 15.80 1.19 5.11
C GLY A 14 14.72 0.25 4.55
N PHE A 15 14.10 -0.58 5.39
CA PHE A 15 13.15 -1.61 4.95
C PHE A 15 11.82 -1.05 4.40
N GLY A 16 11.48 0.21 4.67
CA GLY A 16 10.25 0.82 4.16
C GLY A 16 10.38 1.25 2.71
N ASP A 17 11.31 2.17 2.45
CA ASP A 17 11.46 2.83 1.16
C ASP A 17 12.13 1.93 0.12
N ASP A 18 13.10 1.11 0.51
CA ASP A 18 13.77 0.19 -0.42
C ASP A 18 12.84 -0.93 -0.88
N VAL A 19 12.03 -1.48 0.04
CA VAL A 19 11.03 -2.51 -0.30
C VAL A 19 9.90 -1.93 -1.13
N ASP A 20 9.41 -0.72 -0.82
CA ASP A 20 8.41 -0.03 -1.65
C ASP A 20 8.94 0.19 -3.07
N GLN A 21 10.19 0.64 -3.20
CA GLN A 21 10.83 0.85 -4.50
C GLN A 21 10.97 -0.46 -5.29
N VAL A 22 11.39 -1.56 -4.65
CA VAL A 22 11.49 -2.87 -5.32
C VAL A 22 10.13 -3.32 -5.83
N LEU A 23 9.09 -3.27 -5.00
CA LEU A 23 7.74 -3.72 -5.38
C LEU A 23 7.12 -2.86 -6.49
N ARG A 24 7.48 -1.56 -6.57
CA ARG A 24 7.07 -0.66 -7.65
C ARG A 24 7.65 -1.01 -9.02
N ILE A 25 8.78 -1.71 -9.11
CA ILE A 25 9.49 -1.92 -10.40
C ILE A 25 9.79 -3.38 -10.75
N ALA A 26 9.86 -4.29 -9.78
CA ALA A 26 10.40 -5.63 -9.99
C ALA A 26 9.50 -6.56 -10.81
N ASN A 27 8.18 -6.33 -10.79
CA ASN A 27 7.19 -7.24 -11.37
C ASN A 27 6.25 -6.50 -12.37
N PRO A 28 6.75 -6.12 -13.55
CA PRO A 28 5.95 -5.39 -14.53
C PRO A 28 4.80 -6.24 -15.09
N ASN A 29 3.60 -5.66 -15.17
CA ASN A 29 2.43 -6.30 -15.78
C ASN A 29 1.66 -5.29 -16.66
N PRO A 30 2.23 -4.87 -17.82
CA PRO A 30 1.70 -3.77 -18.62
C PRO A 30 0.31 -4.03 -19.20
N THR A 31 -0.04 -5.30 -19.43
CA THR A 31 -1.34 -5.73 -19.92
C THR A 31 -2.35 -6.02 -18.80
N ARG A 32 -1.93 -5.90 -17.53
CA ARG A 32 -2.73 -6.17 -16.33
C ARG A 32 -3.40 -7.55 -16.36
N GLN A 33 -2.68 -8.56 -16.83
CA GLN A 33 -3.18 -9.93 -16.89
C GLN A 33 -3.31 -10.51 -15.47
N GLY A 34 -4.47 -11.12 -15.20
CA GLY A 34 -4.75 -11.73 -13.89
C GLY A 34 -4.92 -10.73 -12.75
N CYS A 35 -4.99 -9.42 -13.04
CA CYS A 35 -5.15 -8.41 -12.01
C CYS A 35 -6.54 -8.49 -11.33
N PRO A 36 -6.60 -8.30 -10.00
CA PRO A 36 -7.85 -8.05 -9.31
C PRO A 36 -8.58 -6.83 -9.89
N SER A 37 -9.90 -6.81 -9.73
CA SER A 37 -10.71 -5.64 -10.10
C SER A 37 -10.30 -4.40 -9.28
N HIS A 38 -10.53 -3.21 -9.83
CA HIS A 38 -10.27 -1.93 -9.16
C HIS A 38 -10.94 -1.85 -7.77
N ASP A 39 -12.18 -2.34 -7.62
CA ASP A 39 -12.88 -2.31 -6.34
C ASP A 39 -12.20 -3.14 -5.26
N VAL A 40 -11.58 -4.27 -5.64
CA VAL A 40 -10.77 -5.08 -4.74
C VAL A 40 -9.50 -4.32 -4.34
N LEU A 41 -8.81 -3.66 -5.28
CA LEU A 41 -7.64 -2.84 -4.98
C LEU A 41 -8.00 -1.67 -4.04
N ALA A 42 -9.15 -1.04 -4.24
CA ALA A 42 -9.65 0.01 -3.37
C ALA A 42 -10.00 -0.51 -1.96
N ALA A 43 -10.57 -1.71 -1.84
CA ALA A 43 -10.81 -2.33 -0.53
C ALA A 43 -9.49 -2.69 0.19
N LEU A 44 -8.48 -3.15 -0.54
CA LEU A 44 -7.14 -3.41 0.01
C LEU A 44 -6.45 -2.14 0.49
N SER A 45 -6.58 -1.03 -0.25
CA SER A 45 -5.98 0.25 0.13
C SER A 45 -6.56 0.79 1.45
N ARG A 46 -7.86 0.56 1.69
CA ARG A 46 -8.57 0.86 2.93
C ARG A 46 -8.42 -0.20 4.02
N ARG A 47 -7.71 -1.30 3.75
CA ARG A 47 -7.51 -2.44 4.66
C ARG A 47 -8.83 -3.10 5.11
N GLU A 48 -9.80 -3.18 4.20
CA GLU A 48 -11.13 -3.76 4.44
C GLU A 48 -11.20 -5.27 4.15
N ARG A 49 -10.09 -5.87 3.71
CA ARG A 49 -9.97 -7.29 3.39
C ARG A 49 -9.10 -8.00 4.43
N PRO A 50 -9.34 -9.28 4.73
CA PRO A 50 -8.48 -10.05 5.63
C PRO A 50 -7.06 -10.19 5.05
N ILE A 51 -6.06 -10.33 5.91
CA ILE A 51 -4.64 -10.38 5.47
C ILE A 51 -4.33 -11.65 4.64
N GLU A 52 -5.13 -12.70 4.81
CA GLU A 52 -5.06 -13.95 4.05
C GLU A 52 -5.72 -13.86 2.66
N ASP A 53 -6.27 -12.71 2.29
CA ASP A 53 -6.85 -12.52 0.96
C ASP A 53 -5.77 -12.69 -0.13
N PRO A 54 -5.97 -13.57 -1.13
CA PRO A 54 -4.98 -13.81 -2.18
C PRO A 54 -4.66 -12.56 -3.00
N ALA A 55 -5.51 -11.53 -2.97
CA ALA A 55 -5.21 -10.26 -3.60
C ALA A 55 -4.01 -9.54 -2.95
N TYR A 56 -3.64 -9.84 -1.70
CA TYR A 56 -2.39 -9.36 -1.10
C TYR A 56 -1.15 -10.02 -1.71
N GLU A 57 -1.21 -11.31 -2.02
CA GLU A 57 -0.14 -12.02 -2.73
C GLU A 57 0.09 -11.39 -4.12
N HIS A 58 -1.01 -11.09 -4.83
CA HIS A 58 -0.93 -10.41 -6.12
C HIS A 58 -0.21 -9.05 -6.05
N LEU A 59 -0.32 -8.29 -4.96
CA LEU A 59 0.40 -7.01 -4.82
C LEU A 59 1.92 -7.19 -4.79
N ILE A 60 2.42 -8.32 -4.29
CA ILE A 60 3.86 -8.59 -4.23
C ILE A 60 4.39 -8.96 -5.63
N GLU A 61 3.54 -9.59 -6.44
CA GLU A 61 3.86 -10.12 -7.77
C GLU A 61 3.44 -9.21 -8.94
N CYS A 62 2.84 -8.06 -8.67
CA CYS A 62 2.32 -7.17 -9.71
C CYS A 62 2.54 -5.70 -9.36
N SER A 63 3.60 -5.12 -9.91
CA SER A 63 3.99 -3.73 -9.68
C SER A 63 2.88 -2.72 -10.01
N PRO A 64 2.11 -2.84 -11.11
CA PRO A 64 0.99 -1.92 -11.37
C PRO A 64 -0.09 -1.93 -10.27
N CYS A 65 -0.47 -3.11 -9.76
CA CYS A 65 -1.44 -3.22 -8.67
C CYS A 65 -0.88 -2.68 -7.35
N TYR A 66 0.39 -2.94 -7.07
CA TYR A 66 1.06 -2.38 -5.91
C TYR A 66 1.06 -0.85 -5.92
N CYS A 67 1.50 -0.25 -7.02
CA CYS A 67 1.54 1.20 -7.20
C CYS A 67 0.15 1.82 -6.97
N GLU A 68 -0.88 1.24 -7.60
CA GLU A 68 -2.25 1.72 -7.50
C GLU A 68 -2.79 1.70 -6.07
N VAL A 69 -2.58 0.59 -5.33
CA VAL A 69 -2.95 0.51 -3.92
C VAL A 69 -2.17 1.51 -3.07
N ARG A 70 -0.87 1.69 -3.32
CA ARG A 70 -0.04 2.66 -2.60
C ARG A 70 -0.46 4.11 -2.85
N ASP A 71 -0.82 4.44 -4.07
CA ASP A 71 -1.25 5.78 -4.44
C ASP A 71 -2.60 6.11 -3.78
N MET A 72 -3.53 5.15 -3.74
CA MET A 72 -4.77 5.27 -2.97
C MET A 72 -4.51 5.45 -1.46
N GLN A 73 -3.60 4.66 -0.87
CA GLN A 73 -3.22 4.80 0.55
C GLN A 73 -2.65 6.19 0.86
N ARG A 74 -1.77 6.72 -0.01
CA ARG A 74 -1.20 8.06 0.13
C ARG A 74 -2.30 9.12 0.06
N ALA A 75 -3.22 9.01 -0.90
CA ALA A 75 -4.35 9.92 -1.02
C ALA A 75 -5.24 9.93 0.24
N HIS A 76 -5.49 8.76 0.84
CA HIS A 76 -6.25 8.66 2.09
C HIS A 76 -5.54 9.35 3.26
N VAL A 77 -4.23 9.14 3.44
CA VAL A 77 -3.45 9.78 4.51
C VAL A 77 -3.43 11.31 4.36
N THR A 78 -3.31 11.82 3.14
CA THR A 78 -3.38 13.26 2.89
C THR A 78 -4.78 13.80 3.24
N ALA A 79 -5.83 13.13 2.77
CA ALA A 79 -7.21 13.56 3.05
C ALA A 79 -7.56 13.56 4.55
N THR A 80 -7.07 12.60 5.33
CA THR A 80 -7.31 12.57 6.79
C THR A 80 -6.57 13.68 7.52
N ARG A 81 -5.34 14.03 7.11
CA ARG A 81 -4.55 15.10 7.77
C ARG A 81 -5.14 16.49 7.56
N ASP A 82 -5.75 16.73 6.41
CA ASP A 82 -6.45 17.99 6.13
C ASP A 82 -7.74 18.14 6.95
N GLN A 83 -8.38 17.02 7.32
CA GLN A 83 -9.58 17.00 8.15
C GLN A 83 -9.29 17.23 9.65
N GLU A 84 -8.09 16.91 10.12
CA GLU A 84 -7.68 17.09 11.53
C GLU A 84 -7.09 18.48 11.83
N SER A 85 -6.72 19.25 10.81
CA SER A 85 -6.13 20.60 10.97
C SER A 85 -7.16 21.74 10.95
N GLY A 86 -8.46 21.40 11.02
CA GLY A 86 -9.60 22.32 10.88
C GLY A 86 -10.55 22.36 12.08
N THR A 87 -10.07 22.18 13.30
CA THR A 87 -10.83 22.40 14.57
C THR A 87 -9.97 23.19 15.55
#